data_AF-A0A7S2LFW1-F1
#
_entry.id   AF-A0A7S2LFW1-F1
#
_cell.length_a   1.000
_cell.length_b   1.000
_cell.length_c   1.000
_cell.angle_alpha   90.00
_cell.angle_beta   90.00
_cell.angle_gamma   90.00
#
_symmetry.space_group_name_H-M   'P 1'
#
loop_
_entity.id
_entity.type
_entity.pdbx_description
1 polymer ?
#
loop_
_entity_poly.entity_id
_entity_poly.type
_entity_poly.pdbx_seq_one_letter_code
_entity_poly.pdbx_strand_id
1 'polypeptide(L)'
;ALDFSGIELTDSILAAIINAYIKMGRADQALSTYNNAISQLESHHLMRQSSDSILEVLLEIDADKCINSLDNRSSTPTTFITIAKHLADNGVWHEIGELYNHARRAGCVSEELGFIAMQALNESELAQ
;
A
#
# COMPACT_ATOMS: atom_id res chain seq x y z
N ALA A 1 11.51 11.45 16.84
CA ALA A 1 10.33 10.57 16.75
C ALA A 1 9.25 11.13 17.65
N LEU A 2 7.98 11.04 17.26
CA LEU A 2 6.86 11.31 18.18
C LEU A 2 6.82 10.18 19.22
N ASP A 3 6.68 10.55 20.49
CA ASP A 3 6.47 9.60 21.58
C ASP A 3 4.97 9.41 21.78
N PHE A 4 4.50 8.18 21.59
CA PHE A 4 3.11 7.80 21.73
C PHE A 4 2.81 7.14 23.08
N SER A 5 3.79 7.08 23.99
CA SER A 5 3.58 6.51 25.32
C SER A 5 2.50 7.28 26.08
N GLY A 6 1.43 6.58 26.47
CA GLY A 6 0.31 7.14 27.24
C GLY A 6 -0.80 7.82 26.42
N ILE A 7 -0.73 7.79 25.08
CA ILE A 7 -1.82 8.24 24.21
C ILE A 7 -2.54 7.02 23.64
N GLU A 8 -3.88 6.97 23.73
CA GLU A 8 -4.68 6.01 22.95
C GLU A 8 -4.61 6.41 21.47
N LEU A 9 -3.56 5.95 20.78
CA LEU A 9 -3.38 6.20 19.36
C LEU A 9 -4.31 5.28 18.56
N THR A 10 -5.41 5.84 18.06
CA THR A 10 -6.29 5.12 17.14
C THR A 10 -5.66 5.03 15.75
N ASP A 11 -6.04 4.01 14.98
CA ASP A 11 -5.63 3.84 13.59
C ASP A 11 -5.89 5.10 12.73
N SER A 12 -7.06 5.72 12.92
CA SER A 12 -7.42 6.94 12.20
C SER A 12 -6.52 8.14 12.49
N ILE A 13 -6.04 8.28 13.74
CA ILE A 13 -5.12 9.35 14.12
C ILE A 13 -3.75 9.09 13.51
N LEU A 14 -3.24 7.85 13.62
CA LEU A 14 -1.96 7.48 13.03
C LEU A 14 -1.97 7.65 11.50
N ALA A 15 -3.01 7.19 10.82
CA ALA A 15 -3.20 7.39 9.39
C ALA A 15 -3.21 8.88 9.01
N ALA A 16 -3.89 9.73 9.78
CA ALA A 16 -3.89 11.17 9.53
C ALA A 16 -2.49 11.80 9.67
N ILE A 17 -1.71 11.37 10.67
CA ILE A 17 -0.32 11.82 10.88
C ILE A 17 0.58 11.38 9.72
N ILE A 18 0.50 10.11 9.32
CA ILE A 18 1.26 9.56 8.18
C ILE A 18 0.95 10.35 6.91
N ASN A 19 -0.33 10.55 6.60
CA ASN A 19 -0.76 11.31 5.42
C ASN A 19 -0.29 12.77 5.46
N ALA A 20 -0.24 13.40 6.64
CA ALA A 20 0.30 14.74 6.78
C ALA A 20 1.80 14.78 6.43
N TYR A 21 2.60 13.81 6.89
CA TYR A 21 4.02 13.73 6.53
C TYR A 21 4.23 13.49 5.04
N ILE A 22 3.43 12.61 4.42
CA ILE A 22 3.48 12.35 2.97
C ILE A 22 3.20 13.63 2.18
N LYS A 23 2.13 14.36 2.52
CA LYS A 23 1.78 15.64 1.87
C LYS A 23 2.83 16.74 2.05
N MET A 24 3.65 16.65 3.09
CA MET A 24 4.78 17.55 3.31
C MET A 24 6.07 17.11 2.60
N GLY A 25 6.04 16.02 1.83
CA GLY A 25 7.23 15.43 1.20
C GLY A 25 8.22 14.81 2.19
N ARG A 26 7.74 14.40 3.37
CA ARG A 26 8.57 13.86 4.47
C ARG A 26 8.36 12.35 4.62
N ALA A 27 8.57 11.60 3.54
CA ALA A 27 8.37 10.15 3.47
C ALA A 27 9.13 9.38 4.57
N ASP A 28 10.40 9.72 4.82
CA ASP A 28 11.20 9.10 5.89
C ASP A 28 10.56 9.19 7.27
N GLN A 29 9.90 10.33 7.54
CA GLN A 29 9.23 10.54 8.82
C GLN A 29 7.88 9.83 8.89
N ALA A 30 7.16 9.73 7.77
CA ALA A 30 5.97 8.90 7.68
C ALA A 30 6.32 7.45 8.04
N LEU A 31 7.38 6.91 7.42
CA LEU A 31 7.84 5.54 7.67
C LEU A 31 8.34 5.33 9.09
N SER A 32 9.19 6.22 9.60
CA SER A 32 9.68 6.14 10.98
C SER A 32 8.53 6.20 11.99
N THR A 33 7.53 7.05 11.75
CA THR A 33 6.35 7.18 12.62
C THR A 33 5.51 5.90 12.60
N TYR A 34 5.25 5.35 11.42
CA TYR A 34 4.55 4.08 11.27
C TYR A 34 5.27 2.93 11.99
N ASN A 35 6.57 2.75 11.74
CA ASN A 35 7.38 1.69 12.36
C ASN A 35 7.41 1.79 13.89
N ASN A 36 7.57 3.01 14.43
CA ASN A 36 7.55 3.23 15.87
C ASN A 36 6.18 2.87 16.45
N ALA A 37 5.09 3.29 15.80
CA ALA A 37 3.74 2.99 16.26
C ALA A 37 3.45 1.48 16.24
N ILE A 38 3.70 0.77 15.13
CA ILE A 38 3.44 -0.67 15.05
C ILE A 38 4.31 -1.49 16.01
N SER A 39 5.54 -1.03 16.32
CA SER A 39 6.43 -1.72 17.27
C SER A 39 5.93 -1.70 18.71
N GLN A 40 5.06 -0.75 19.04
CA GLN A 40 4.50 -0.55 20.39
C GLN A 40 3.09 -1.16 20.54
N LEU A 41 2.50 -1.65 19.44
CA LEU A 41 1.13 -2.17 19.42
C LEU A 41 1.14 -3.71 19.36
N GLU A 42 0.57 -4.35 20.38
CA GLU A 42 0.39 -5.81 20.39
C GLU A 42 -0.53 -6.30 19.25
N SER A 43 -1.42 -5.44 18.75
CA SER A 43 -2.41 -5.74 17.71
C SER A 43 -2.27 -4.87 16.45
N HIS A 44 -1.07 -4.79 15.87
CA HIS A 44 -0.79 -4.02 14.64
C HIS A 44 -1.70 -4.39 13.44
N HIS A 45 -2.24 -5.62 13.41
CA HIS A 45 -3.22 -6.06 12.40
C HIS A 45 -4.54 -5.25 12.41
N LEU A 46 -4.78 -4.43 13.43
CA LEU A 46 -5.93 -3.52 13.53
C LEU A 46 -5.67 -2.13 12.94
N MET A 47 -4.44 -1.83 12.50
CA MET A 47 -4.05 -0.50 11.98
C MET A 47 -4.18 -0.41 10.46
N ARG A 48 -5.35 -0.77 9.93
CA ARG A 48 -5.60 -0.87 8.47
C ARG A 48 -5.39 0.47 7.75
N GLN A 49 -5.97 1.55 8.24
CA GLN A 49 -5.89 2.87 7.59
C GLN A 49 -4.45 3.38 7.54
N SER A 50 -3.70 3.13 8.61
CA SER A 50 -2.28 3.49 8.70
C SER A 50 -1.44 2.67 7.73
N SER A 51 -1.70 1.36 7.62
CA SER A 51 -1.05 0.47 6.66
C SER A 51 -1.35 0.89 5.21
N ASP A 52 -2.61 1.21 4.90
CA ASP A 52 -2.98 1.71 3.56
C ASP A 52 -2.31 3.06 3.27
N SER A 53 -2.21 3.95 4.26
CA SER A 53 -1.59 5.27 4.10
C SER A 53 -0.08 5.20 3.88
N ILE A 54 0.62 4.24 4.50
CA ILE A 54 2.08 4.09 4.34
C ILE A 54 2.47 3.28 3.10
N LEU A 55 1.51 2.59 2.47
CA LEU A 55 1.77 1.70 1.35
C LEU A 55 2.47 2.39 0.17
N GLU A 56 2.04 3.61 -0.19
CA GLU A 56 2.68 4.38 -1.26
C GLU A 56 4.17 4.63 -0.97
N VAL A 57 4.50 4.99 0.27
CA VAL A 57 5.88 5.20 0.71
C VAL A 57 6.69 3.91 0.67
N LEU A 58 6.09 2.78 1.06
CA LEU A 58 6.77 1.48 1.02
C LEU A 58 7.07 1.03 -0.40
N LEU A 59 6.15 1.29 -1.34
CA LEU A 59 6.34 0.98 -2.76
C LEU A 59 7.46 1.80 -3.38
N GLU A 60 7.59 3.08 -3.02
CA GLU A 60 8.71 3.92 -3.46
C GLU A 60 10.08 3.45 -2.95
N ILE A 61 10.12 2.78 -1.80
CA ILE A 61 11.38 2.29 -1.19
C ILE A 61 11.79 0.94 -1.77
N ASP A 62 10.87 -0.02 -1.79
CA ASP A 62 11.12 -1.39 -2.23
C ASP A 62 9.79 -2.06 -2.64
N ALA A 63 9.37 -1.78 -3.88
CA ALA A 63 8.13 -2.31 -4.45
C ALA A 63 8.09 -3.84 -4.42
N ASP A 64 9.17 -4.51 -4.80
CA ASP A 64 9.27 -5.98 -4.84
C ASP A 64 9.01 -6.58 -3.46
N LYS A 65 9.68 -6.08 -2.43
CA LYS A 65 9.47 -6.56 -1.07
C LYS A 65 8.05 -6.30 -0.60
N CYS A 66 7.49 -5.14 -0.92
CA CYS A 66 6.14 -4.78 -0.56
C CYS A 66 5.12 -5.77 -1.18
N ILE A 67 5.23 -6.00 -2.49
CA ILE A 67 4.36 -6.93 -3.24
C ILE A 67 4.53 -8.36 -2.74
N ASN A 68 5.76 -8.82 -2.53
CA ASN A 68 6.04 -10.17 -2.03
C ASN A 68 5.56 -10.42 -0.59
N SER A 69 5.36 -9.34 0.19
CA SER A 69 4.87 -9.42 1.57
C SER A 69 3.34 -9.43 1.69
N LEU A 70 2.61 -9.32 0.57
CA LEU A 70 1.15 -9.30 0.58
C LEU A 70 0.55 -10.61 1.11
N ASP A 71 -0.13 -10.52 2.24
CA ASP A 71 -0.94 -11.61 2.80
C ASP A 71 -2.41 -11.45 2.41
N ASN A 72 -2.99 -12.50 1.83
CA ASN A 72 -4.39 -12.57 1.41
C ASN A 72 -5.40 -12.21 2.53
N ARG A 73 -5.02 -12.37 3.80
CA ARG A 73 -5.92 -12.09 4.94
C ARG A 73 -5.92 -10.63 5.38
N SER A 74 -4.88 -9.87 5.04
CA SER A 74 -4.72 -8.47 5.45
C SER A 74 -4.90 -7.48 4.31
N SER A 75 -4.71 -7.92 3.06
CA SER A 75 -4.92 -7.09 1.87
C SER A 75 -6.39 -6.68 1.69
N THR A 76 -6.58 -5.46 1.18
CA THR A 76 -7.90 -4.92 0.81
C THR A 76 -7.94 -4.58 -0.68
N PRO A 77 -9.11 -4.33 -1.27
CA PRO A 77 -9.18 -3.81 -2.64
C PRO A 77 -8.32 -2.55 -2.84
N THR A 78 -8.27 -1.66 -1.84
CA THR A 78 -7.44 -0.46 -1.86
C THR A 78 -5.96 -0.81 -1.96
N THR A 79 -5.47 -1.79 -1.20
CA THR A 79 -4.09 -2.28 -1.27
C THR A 79 -3.70 -2.64 -2.71
N PHE A 80 -4.53 -3.43 -3.40
CA PHE A 80 -4.25 -3.86 -4.77
C PHE A 80 -4.35 -2.70 -5.78
N ILE A 81 -5.31 -1.78 -5.62
CA ILE A 81 -5.43 -0.59 -6.48
C ILE A 81 -4.19 0.29 -6.35
N THR A 82 -3.71 0.56 -5.13
CA THR A 82 -2.53 1.40 -4.88
C THR A 82 -1.29 0.80 -5.53
N ILE A 83 -1.07 -0.51 -5.39
CA ILE A 83 0.05 -1.20 -6.04
C ILE A 83 -0.08 -1.16 -7.56
N ALA A 84 -1.28 -1.42 -8.09
CA ALA A 84 -1.51 -1.42 -9.54
C ALA A 84 -1.22 -0.05 -10.16
N LYS A 85 -1.63 1.04 -9.49
CA LYS A 85 -1.31 2.42 -9.90
C LYS A 85 0.19 2.67 -9.86
N HIS A 86 0.87 2.29 -8.78
CA HIS A 86 2.31 2.44 -8.68
C HIS A 86 3.06 1.70 -9.80
N LEU A 87 2.69 0.45 -10.10
CA LEU A 87 3.29 -0.31 -11.22
C LEU A 87 3.02 0.36 -12.57
N ALA A 88 1.78 0.83 -12.80
CA ALA A 88 1.39 1.53 -14.01
C ALA A 88 2.18 2.84 -14.22
N ASP A 89 2.31 3.65 -13.17
CA ASP A 89 3.05 4.92 -13.20
C ASP A 89 4.55 4.71 -13.49
N ASN A 90 5.09 3.56 -13.11
CA ASN A 90 6.48 3.16 -13.40
C ASN A 90 6.64 2.36 -14.70
N GLY A 91 5.57 2.16 -15.48
CA GLY A 91 5.59 1.41 -16.73
C GLY A 91 5.81 -0.11 -16.58
N VAL A 92 5.62 -0.65 -15.37
CA VAL A 92 5.79 -2.08 -15.05
C VAL A 92 4.48 -2.83 -15.35
N TRP A 93 4.04 -2.77 -16.60
CA TRP A 93 2.72 -3.27 -17.02
C TRP A 93 2.58 -4.79 -16.88
N HIS A 94 3.66 -5.53 -17.13
CA HIS A 94 3.65 -6.99 -17.18
C HIS A 94 3.32 -7.64 -15.83
N GLU A 95 3.57 -6.98 -14.71
CA GLU A 95 3.29 -7.51 -13.37
C GLU A 95 1.83 -7.33 -12.92
N ILE A 96 1.10 -6.40 -13.54
CA ILE A 96 -0.27 -6.05 -13.14
C ILE A 96 -1.22 -7.25 -13.32
N GLY A 97 -0.96 -8.13 -14.30
CA GLY A 97 -1.72 -9.37 -14.49
C GLY A 97 -1.60 -10.34 -13.30
N GLU A 98 -0.39 -10.51 -12.77
CA GLU A 98 -0.14 -11.35 -11.59
C GLU A 98 -0.75 -10.73 -10.33
N LEU A 99 -0.65 -9.41 -10.19
CA LEU A 99 -1.30 -8.66 -9.11
C LEU A 99 -2.83 -8.83 -9.15
N TYR A 100 -3.46 -8.76 -10.33
CA TYR A 100 -4.89 -8.99 -10.51
C TYR A 100 -5.27 -10.43 -10.09
N ASN A 101 -4.48 -11.43 -10.48
CA ASN A 101 -4.69 -12.82 -10.08
C ASN A 101 -4.55 -13.02 -8.57
N HIS A 102 -3.64 -12.28 -7.92
CA HIS A 102 -3.52 -12.25 -6.47
C HIS A 102 -4.78 -11.66 -5.83
N ALA A 103 -5.24 -10.49 -6.28
CA ALA A 103 -6.47 -9.87 -5.80
C ALA A 103 -7.69 -10.81 -5.95
N ARG A 104 -7.78 -11.54 -7.07
CA ARG A 104 -8.82 -12.55 -7.32
C ARG A 104 -8.79 -13.68 -6.29
N ARG A 105 -7.62 -14.21 -5.97
CA ARG A 105 -7.46 -15.24 -4.93
C ARG A 105 -7.78 -14.73 -3.53
N ALA A 106 -7.52 -13.45 -3.26
CA ALA A 106 -7.84 -12.78 -2.00
C ALA A 106 -9.31 -12.30 -1.91
N GLY A 107 -10.12 -12.45 -2.98
CA GLY A 107 -11.49 -11.93 -3.01
C GLY A 107 -11.58 -10.39 -3.01
N CYS A 108 -10.52 -9.71 -3.43
CA CYS A 108 -10.35 -8.25 -3.35
C CYS A 108 -10.39 -7.55 -4.73
N VAL A 109 -10.95 -8.22 -5.75
CA VAL A 109 -11.07 -7.62 -7.09
C VAL A 109 -12.10 -6.48 -7.04
N SER A 110 -11.70 -5.31 -7.55
CA SER A 110 -12.57 -4.17 -7.76
C SER A 110 -12.69 -3.85 -9.26
N GLU A 111 -13.69 -3.06 -9.63
CA GLU A 111 -13.87 -2.55 -10.99
C GLU A 111 -12.65 -1.71 -11.43
N GLU A 112 -12.16 -0.84 -10.55
CA GLU A 112 -10.98 -0.01 -10.80
C GLU A 112 -9.74 -0.85 -11.08
N LEU A 113 -9.51 -1.91 -10.30
CA LEU A 113 -8.40 -2.84 -10.55
C LEU A 113 -8.58 -3.58 -11.89
N GLY A 114 -9.81 -3.96 -12.24
CA GLY A 114 -10.13 -4.54 -13.54
C GLY A 114 -9.82 -3.59 -14.71
N PHE A 115 -10.13 -2.30 -14.56
CA PHE A 115 -9.81 -1.29 -15.55
C PHE A 115 -8.31 -1.14 -15.76
N ILE A 116 -7.53 -1.05 -14.67
CA ILE A 116 -6.06 -0.95 -14.73
C ILE A 116 -5.46 -2.20 -15.38
N ALA A 117 -5.98 -3.39 -15.07
CA ALA A 117 -5.51 -4.64 -15.68
C ALA A 117 -5.79 -4.69 -17.19
N MET A 118 -6.96 -4.20 -17.66
CA MET A 118 -7.23 -4.08 -19.09
C MET A 118 -6.31 -3.08 -19.79
N GLN A 119 -6.02 -1.94 -19.14
CA GLN A 119 -5.04 -0.98 -19.64
C GLN A 119 -3.65 -1.62 -19.77
N ALA A 120 -3.22 -2.37 -18.76
CA ALA A 120 -1.92 -3.04 -18.76
C ALA A 120 -1.76 -4.05 -19.90
N LEU A 121 -2.84 -4.74 -20.31
CA LEU A 121 -2.83 -5.62 -21.48
C LEU A 121 -2.51 -4.84 -22.76
N ASN A 122 -3.21 -3.73 -22.99
CA ASN A 122 -2.98 -2.88 -24.17
C ASN A 122 -1.55 -2.31 -24.20
N GLU A 123 -1.07 -1.80 -23.06
CA GLU A 123 0.27 -1.21 -22.97
C GLU A 123 1.38 -2.26 -23.12
N SER A 124 1.16 -3.48 -22.62
CA SER A 124 2.11 -4.58 -22.78
C SER A 124 2.23 -5.06 -24.23
N GLU A 125 1.15 -4.98 -25.01
CA GLU A 125 1.18 -5.29 -26.45
C GLU A 125 1.91 -4.21 -27.26
N LEU A 126 1.81 -2.94 -26.87
CA LEU A 126 2.50 -1.82 -27.54
C LEU A 126 4.01 -1.78 -27.28
N ALA A 127 4.48 -2.41 -26.19
CA ALA A 127 5.88 -2.47 -25.82
C ALA A 127 6.67 -3.64 -26.45
N GLN A 128 6.01 -4.51 -27.23
CA GLN A 128 6.62 -5.63 -27.98
C GLN A 128 7.11 -5.21 -29.37
#